data_AF-A0A099ZYH4-F1
#
_entry.id   AF-A0A099ZYH4-F1
#
_cell.length_a   1.000
_cell.length_b   1.000
_cell.length_c   1.000
_cell.angle_alpha   90.00
_cell.angle_beta   90.00
_cell.angle_gamma   90.00
#
_symmetry.space_group_name_H-M   'P 1'
#
loop_
_entity.id
_entity.type
_entity.pdbx_description
1 polymer ?
#
loop_
_entity_poly.entity_id
_entity_poly.type
_entity_poly.pdbx_seq_one_letter_code
_entity_poly.pdbx_strand_id
1 'polypeptide(L)'
;ALGLELTEVKVFQTGEDPSIPLHVLSRLSINSDLWHSSSDLEFTMQCLVPDFQQPADCMDFSSRLQEQQVCLERVTSSDLGLSGTIQVRNVAFEKQVSVRYTFNQWRSLHEVCARWHSSIPEKSGQGQVDVFTFFLPVPPFLLQLCSVVQFAARYRVNGWEYWDNNRGKNYTLTCRTHPLKMPRECEESWIHFI
;
A
#
# COMPACT_ATOMS: atom_id res chain seq x y z
N ALA A 1 45.54 36.85 14.23
CA ALA A 1 44.20 37.44 14.05
C ALA A 1 43.57 36.80 12.84
N LEU A 2 42.48 36.03 13.00
CA LEU A 2 41.73 35.42 11.90
C LEU A 2 40.39 36.15 11.83
N GLY A 3 40.29 37.11 10.91
CA GLY A 3 39.04 37.80 10.62
C GLY A 3 38.19 36.94 9.71
N LEU A 4 37.01 36.54 10.18
CA LEU A 4 35.98 35.95 9.33
C LEU A 4 35.17 37.11 8.76
N GLU A 5 35.26 37.34 7.45
CA GLU A 5 34.27 38.14 6.72
C GLU A 5 32.96 37.36 6.68
N LEU A 6 31.83 38.02 7.00
CA LEU A 6 30.52 37.80 6.37
C LEU A 6 29.46 38.71 7.02
N THR A 7 29.20 39.86 6.39
CA THR A 7 27.89 40.50 6.47
C THR A 7 27.50 40.91 5.06
N GLU A 8 26.66 40.09 4.42
CA GLU A 8 26.01 40.48 3.17
C GLU A 8 24.89 41.47 3.51
N VAL A 9 25.16 42.76 3.33
CA VAL A 9 24.17 43.83 3.51
C VAL A 9 23.41 43.97 2.19
N LYS A 10 22.23 43.35 2.12
CA LYS A 10 21.32 43.51 0.98
C LYS A 10 20.53 44.82 1.14
N VAL A 11 20.81 45.79 0.28
CA VAL A 11 20.11 47.09 0.25
C VAL A 11 18.88 46.95 -0.65
N PHE A 12 17.69 47.06 -0.06
CA PHE A 12 16.43 47.02 -0.80
C PHE A 12 16.11 48.41 -1.38
N GLN A 13 15.86 48.49 -2.68
CA GLN A 13 15.39 49.73 -3.31
C GLN A 13 13.88 49.88 -3.10
N THR A 14 13.40 51.09 -2.80
CA THR A 14 11.98 51.39 -2.48
C THR A 14 10.99 51.09 -3.63
N GLY A 15 11.48 50.67 -4.81
CA GLY A 15 10.67 50.29 -5.97
C GLY A 15 10.78 48.83 -6.40
N GLU A 16 11.50 47.97 -5.67
CA GLU A 16 11.54 46.53 -5.94
C GLU A 16 10.45 45.80 -5.15
N ASP A 17 9.57 45.07 -5.84
CA ASP A 17 8.61 44.19 -5.18
C ASP A 17 9.35 43.10 -4.40
N PRO A 18 9.04 42.90 -3.11
CA PRO A 18 9.73 41.89 -2.31
C PRO A 18 9.44 40.49 -2.86
N SER A 19 10.44 39.87 -3.47
CA SER A 19 10.34 38.50 -3.96
C SER A 19 10.39 37.52 -2.78
N ILE A 20 9.26 36.93 -2.44
CA ILE A 20 9.18 35.91 -1.38
C ILE A 20 9.76 34.61 -1.93
N PRO A 21 10.83 34.04 -1.32
CA PRO A 21 11.38 32.77 -1.77
C PRO A 21 10.33 31.66 -1.72
N LEU A 22 10.35 30.76 -2.70
CA LEU A 22 9.35 29.68 -2.83
C LEU A 22 9.25 28.79 -1.58
N HIS A 23 10.34 28.58 -0.85
CA HIS A 23 10.32 27.83 0.40
C HIS A 23 9.55 28.56 1.52
N VAL A 24 9.56 29.90 1.53
CA VAL A 24 8.78 30.72 2.45
C VAL A 24 7.30 30.65 2.06
N LEU A 25 6.96 30.69 0.78
CA LEU A 25 5.57 30.48 0.33
C LEU A 25 5.07 29.06 0.66
N SER A 26 5.92 28.04 0.51
CA SER A 26 5.59 26.67 0.92
C SER A 26 5.36 26.57 2.43
N ARG A 27 6.23 27.17 3.25
CA ARG A 27 6.06 27.24 4.72
C ARG A 27 4.82 28.03 5.12
N LEU A 28 4.53 29.14 4.46
CA LEU A 28 3.33 29.95 4.72
C LEU A 28 2.05 29.21 4.32
N SER A 29 2.05 28.45 3.23
CA SER A 29 0.92 27.58 2.85
C SER A 29 0.68 26.51 3.90
N ILE A 30 1.72 25.82 4.35
CA ILE A 30 1.62 24.81 5.40
C ILE A 30 1.11 25.43 6.71
N ASN A 31 1.63 26.60 7.09
CA ASN A 31 1.23 27.28 8.32
C ASN A 31 -0.15 27.93 8.26
N SER A 32 -0.60 28.35 7.07
CA SER A 32 -1.98 28.82 6.79
C SER A 32 -2.98 27.71 7.09
N ASP A 33 -2.68 26.49 6.63
CA ASP A 33 -3.52 25.32 6.90
C ASP A 33 -3.52 24.93 8.39
N LEU A 34 -2.45 25.25 9.13
CA LEU A 34 -2.32 25.00 10.57
C LEU A 34 -3.03 26.06 11.45
N TRP A 35 -3.17 27.31 10.99
CA TRP A 35 -3.71 28.40 11.82
C TRP A 35 -5.24 28.46 11.85
N HIS A 36 -5.92 27.81 10.89
CA HIS A 36 -7.38 27.69 10.88
C HIS A 36 -7.92 26.55 11.77
N SER A 37 -7.05 25.73 12.35
CA SER A 37 -7.41 24.57 13.17
C SER A 37 -6.82 24.66 14.59
N SER A 38 -7.21 25.67 15.36
CA SER A 38 -6.80 25.83 16.77
C SER A 38 -7.60 24.98 17.76
N SER A 39 -8.17 23.85 17.33
CA SER A 39 -8.73 22.84 18.23
C SER A 39 -8.57 21.46 17.58
N ASP A 40 -7.66 20.66 18.16
CA ASP A 40 -7.38 19.26 17.86
C ASP A 40 -6.99 18.95 16.40
N LEU A 41 -5.67 18.94 16.12
CA LEU A 41 -5.10 18.31 14.91
C LEU A 41 -5.35 16.79 14.96
N GLU A 42 -6.56 16.36 14.64
CA GLU A 42 -6.88 14.96 14.31
C GLU A 42 -6.52 14.72 12.83
N PHE A 43 -5.28 14.33 12.57
CA PHE A 43 -4.93 13.85 11.24
C PHE A 43 -5.55 12.47 11.04
N THR A 44 -6.35 12.29 10.00
CA THR A 44 -6.90 10.97 9.70
C THR A 44 -6.07 10.26 8.64
N MET A 45 -5.57 9.06 8.92
CA MET A 45 -5.03 8.19 7.89
C MET A 45 -6.05 7.16 7.43
N GLN A 46 -6.23 7.08 6.11
CA GLN A 46 -6.99 6.02 5.48
C GLN A 46 -6.07 4.87 5.11
N CYS A 47 -6.45 3.64 5.46
CA CYS A 47 -5.74 2.43 5.04
C CYS A 47 -6.71 1.32 4.69
N LEU A 48 -6.33 0.46 3.74
CA LEU A 48 -7.11 -0.74 3.41
C LEU A 48 -6.79 -1.83 4.42
N VAL A 49 -7.82 -2.35 5.07
CA VAL A 49 -7.70 -3.42 6.05
C VAL A 49 -8.40 -4.67 5.53
N PRO A 50 -7.75 -5.84 5.53
CA PRO A 50 -8.39 -7.11 5.18
C PRO A 50 -9.56 -7.44 6.10
N ASP A 51 -10.70 -7.81 5.50
CA ASP A 51 -11.88 -8.30 6.22
C ASP A 51 -11.89 -9.84 6.33
N PHE A 52 -10.71 -10.44 6.25
CA PHE A 52 -10.47 -11.87 6.35
C PHE A 52 -9.20 -12.15 7.14
N GLN A 53 -9.14 -13.32 7.77
CA GLN A 53 -7.89 -13.82 8.35
C GLN A 53 -6.91 -14.17 7.23
N GLN A 54 -5.67 -13.71 7.36
CA GLN A 54 -4.62 -13.99 6.39
C GLN A 54 -4.47 -15.50 6.20
N PRO A 55 -4.58 -16.04 4.98
CA PRO A 55 -4.65 -17.48 4.79
C PRO A 55 -3.42 -18.23 5.34
N ALA A 56 -2.23 -17.64 5.30
CA ALA A 56 -1.02 -18.22 5.88
C ALA A 56 -1.14 -18.52 7.39
N ASP A 57 -2.00 -17.78 8.09
CA ASP A 57 -2.26 -17.90 9.53
C ASP A 57 -3.43 -18.86 9.82
N CYS A 58 -4.08 -19.41 8.79
CA CYS A 58 -5.16 -20.38 8.92
C CYS A 58 -4.61 -21.82 8.94
N MET A 59 -5.20 -22.68 9.78
CA MET A 59 -4.78 -24.09 9.90
C MET A 59 -5.07 -24.91 8.64
N ASP A 60 -6.05 -24.49 7.84
CA ASP A 60 -6.48 -25.18 6.61
C ASP A 60 -5.73 -24.73 5.35
N PHE A 61 -4.70 -23.87 5.47
CA PHE A 61 -3.95 -23.32 4.35
C PHE A 61 -3.40 -24.41 3.41
N SER A 62 -2.73 -25.42 3.96
CA SER A 62 -2.12 -26.50 3.16
C SER A 62 -3.18 -27.31 2.43
N SER A 63 -4.30 -27.64 3.09
CA SER A 63 -5.41 -28.38 2.48
C SER A 63 -6.04 -27.58 1.33
N ARG A 64 -6.25 -26.27 1.53
CA ARG A 64 -6.75 -25.38 0.48
C ARG A 64 -5.82 -25.33 -0.72
N LEU A 65 -4.51 -25.17 -0.49
CA LEU A 65 -3.53 -25.16 -1.57
C LEU A 65 -3.51 -26.49 -2.34
N GLN A 66 -3.66 -27.61 -1.63
CA GLN A 66 -3.71 -28.94 -2.23
C GLN A 66 -4.97 -29.15 -3.09
N GLU A 67 -6.13 -28.70 -2.62
CA GLU A 67 -7.40 -28.82 -3.34
C GLU A 67 -7.48 -27.85 -4.53
N GLN A 68 -7.11 -26.59 -4.31
CA GLN A 68 -7.34 -25.50 -5.24
C GLN A 68 -6.16 -25.24 -6.19
N GLN A 69 -4.99 -25.87 -5.97
CA GLN A 69 -3.71 -25.65 -6.67
C GLN A 69 -3.10 -24.24 -6.53
N VAL A 70 -3.89 -23.25 -6.10
CA VAL A 70 -3.50 -21.86 -5.86
C VAL A 70 -4.13 -21.40 -4.56
N CYS A 71 -3.37 -20.65 -3.76
CA CYS A 71 -3.88 -20.03 -2.54
C CYS A 71 -3.15 -18.70 -2.31
N LEU A 72 -3.90 -17.63 -2.02
CA LEU A 72 -3.30 -16.41 -1.46
C LEU A 72 -2.61 -16.79 -0.14
N GLU A 73 -1.38 -16.34 0.08
CA GLU A 73 -0.67 -16.56 1.33
C GLU A 73 -0.89 -15.38 2.28
N ARG A 74 -0.53 -14.16 1.86
CA ARG A 74 -0.72 -12.94 2.63
C ARG A 74 -0.97 -11.73 1.72
N VAL A 75 -1.68 -10.74 2.25
CA VAL A 75 -1.80 -9.40 1.66
C VAL A 75 -1.43 -8.33 2.67
N THR A 76 -0.75 -7.28 2.23
CA THR A 76 -0.42 -6.07 2.99
C THR A 76 -0.88 -4.84 2.22
N SER A 77 -1.28 -3.80 2.96
CA SER A 77 -1.62 -2.49 2.39
C SER A 77 -0.49 -1.50 2.64
N SER A 78 -0.20 -0.66 1.65
CA SER A 78 0.58 0.56 1.80
C SER A 78 -0.22 1.75 1.25
N ASP A 79 0.40 2.92 1.26
CA ASP A 79 -0.04 4.16 0.64
C ASP A 79 -0.20 4.08 -0.89
N LEU A 80 0.59 3.22 -1.54
CA LEU A 80 0.58 3.03 -3.00
C LEU A 80 -0.43 1.98 -3.48
N GLY A 81 -0.86 1.07 -2.60
CA GLY A 81 -1.78 0.00 -2.95
C GLY A 81 -1.60 -1.28 -2.14
N LEU A 82 -1.98 -2.41 -2.73
CA LEU A 82 -1.95 -3.71 -2.07
C LEU A 82 -0.82 -4.57 -2.63
N SER A 83 0.01 -5.11 -1.75
CA SER A 83 1.01 -6.12 -2.11
C SER A 83 0.60 -7.47 -1.53
N GLY A 84 0.88 -8.55 -2.23
CA GLY A 84 0.59 -9.87 -1.68
C GLY A 84 1.43 -10.98 -2.28
N THR A 85 1.42 -12.10 -1.58
CA THR A 85 2.07 -13.35 -1.99
C THR A 85 1.02 -14.42 -2.25
N ILE A 86 1.24 -15.23 -3.28
CA ILE A 86 0.38 -16.34 -3.70
C ILE A 86 1.26 -17.58 -3.79
N GLN A 87 0.83 -18.68 -3.20
CA GLN A 87 1.45 -19.98 -3.41
C GLN A 87 0.68 -20.76 -4.48
N VAL A 88 1.42 -21.40 -5.39
CA VAL A 88 0.87 -22.33 -6.38
C VAL A 88 1.61 -23.65 -6.35
N ARG A 89 0.91 -24.75 -6.61
CA ARG A 89 1.55 -26.07 -6.73
C ARG A 89 2.43 -26.13 -7.97
N ASN A 90 3.67 -26.59 -7.80
CA ASN A 90 4.63 -26.69 -8.88
C ASN A 90 4.39 -27.97 -9.70
N VAL A 91 3.38 -27.93 -10.58
CA VAL A 91 2.97 -29.08 -11.42
C VAL A 91 3.60 -29.07 -12.82
N ALA A 92 4.06 -27.92 -13.30
CA ALA A 92 4.80 -27.76 -14.56
C ALA A 92 5.59 -26.45 -14.56
N PHE A 93 6.60 -26.34 -15.42
CA PHE A 93 7.45 -25.15 -15.49
C PHE A 93 6.69 -23.89 -15.91
N GLU A 94 5.91 -23.96 -17.00
CA GLU A 94 5.16 -22.82 -17.52
C GLU A 94 3.91 -22.55 -16.68
N LYS A 95 3.90 -21.41 -16.00
CA LYS A 95 2.85 -20.98 -15.08
C LYS A 95 2.45 -19.55 -15.40
N GLN A 96 1.15 -19.31 -15.45
CA GLN A 96 0.62 -17.95 -15.50
C GLN A 96 -0.21 -17.71 -14.23
N VAL A 97 0.30 -16.85 -13.35
CA VAL A 97 -0.41 -16.41 -12.14
C VAL A 97 -0.82 -14.96 -12.31
N SER A 98 -2.08 -14.66 -11.99
CA SER A 98 -2.63 -13.31 -12.13
C SER A 98 -3.67 -13.05 -11.05
N VAL A 99 -3.87 -11.79 -10.69
CA VAL A 99 -4.90 -11.36 -9.74
C VAL A 99 -5.93 -10.54 -10.48
N ARG A 100 -7.20 -10.96 -10.39
CA ARG A 100 -8.34 -10.17 -10.85
C ARG A 100 -8.92 -9.39 -9.70
N TYR A 101 -9.20 -8.11 -9.91
CA TYR A 101 -9.67 -7.23 -8.85
C TYR A 101 -10.63 -6.16 -9.37
N THR A 102 -11.37 -5.58 -8.44
CA THR A 102 -12.42 -4.60 -8.68
C THR A 102 -12.50 -3.61 -7.52
N PHE A 103 -12.94 -2.39 -7.84
CA PHE A 103 -13.25 -1.32 -6.88
C PHE A 103 -14.76 -1.07 -6.75
N ASN A 104 -15.60 -1.72 -7.57
CA ASN A 104 -17.02 -1.41 -7.72
C ASN A 104 -17.91 -2.66 -7.87
N GLN A 105 -17.78 -3.62 -6.95
CA GLN A 105 -18.61 -4.84 -6.90
C GLN A 105 -18.66 -5.60 -8.24
N TRP A 106 -17.50 -5.79 -8.87
CA TRP A 106 -17.33 -6.52 -10.13
C TRP A 106 -18.03 -5.91 -11.36
N ARG A 107 -18.45 -4.63 -11.31
CA ARG A 107 -18.92 -3.91 -12.52
C ARG A 107 -17.77 -3.61 -13.48
N SER A 108 -16.60 -3.28 -12.95
CA SER A 108 -15.36 -3.13 -13.71
C SER A 108 -14.35 -4.17 -13.24
N LEU A 109 -13.59 -4.71 -14.18
CA LEU A 109 -12.62 -5.76 -13.91
C LEU A 109 -11.24 -5.30 -14.32
N HIS A 110 -10.30 -5.44 -13.41
CA HIS A 110 -8.89 -5.18 -13.62
C HIS A 110 -8.12 -6.47 -13.37
N GLU A 111 -6.97 -6.62 -14.02
CA GLU A 111 -6.14 -7.82 -13.89
C GLU A 111 -4.66 -7.41 -13.89
N VAL A 112 -3.88 -7.99 -12.98
CA VAL A 112 -2.41 -7.88 -12.99
C VAL A 112 -1.78 -9.26 -13.03
N CYS A 113 -0.64 -9.38 -13.71
CA CYS A 113 0.20 -10.57 -13.64
C CYS A 113 0.99 -10.57 -12.33
N ALA A 114 1.00 -11.70 -11.63
CA ALA A 114 1.90 -11.92 -10.51
C ALA A 114 3.26 -12.36 -11.05
N ARG A 115 4.34 -11.96 -10.37
CA ARG A 115 5.72 -12.29 -10.72
C ARG A 115 6.23 -13.39 -9.83
N TRP A 116 6.89 -14.38 -10.42
CA TRP A 116 7.57 -15.43 -9.64
C TRP A 116 8.60 -14.81 -8.71
N HIS A 117 8.67 -15.31 -7.48
CA HIS A 117 9.57 -14.83 -6.44
C HIS A 117 10.53 -15.92 -5.96
N SER A 118 10.01 -17.10 -5.60
CA SER A 118 10.82 -18.20 -5.09
C SER A 118 10.09 -19.54 -5.19
N SER A 119 10.82 -20.63 -4.98
CA SER A 119 10.26 -21.98 -4.80
C SER A 119 10.63 -22.48 -3.40
N ILE A 120 9.67 -23.07 -2.69
CA ILE A 120 9.86 -23.57 -1.32
C ILE A 120 9.29 -24.99 -1.17
N PRO A 121 9.79 -25.78 -0.21
CA PRO A 121 9.15 -27.04 0.16
C PRO A 121 7.72 -26.78 0.67
N GLU A 122 6.76 -27.61 0.25
CA GLU A 122 5.40 -27.56 0.76
C GLU A 122 5.38 -27.91 2.26
N LYS A 123 4.54 -27.23 3.05
CA LYS A 123 4.43 -27.49 4.50
C LYS A 123 4.04 -28.93 4.84
N SER A 124 3.31 -29.61 3.95
CA SER A 124 2.94 -31.03 4.08
C SER A 124 4.09 -32.00 3.77
N GLY A 125 5.19 -31.51 3.21
CA GLY A 125 6.33 -32.32 2.76
C GLY A 125 6.08 -33.11 1.46
N GLN A 126 4.95 -32.91 0.79
CA GLN A 126 4.55 -33.71 -0.38
C GLN A 126 5.01 -33.16 -1.73
N GLY A 127 5.78 -32.05 -1.75
CA GLY A 127 6.28 -31.48 -2.99
C GLY A 127 6.91 -30.10 -2.82
N GLN A 128 7.01 -29.39 -3.94
CA GLN A 128 7.42 -27.99 -3.99
C GLN A 128 6.24 -27.10 -4.38
N VAL A 129 6.24 -25.88 -3.85
CA VAL A 129 5.30 -24.82 -4.21
C VAL A 129 6.09 -23.61 -4.66
N ASP A 130 5.55 -22.90 -5.65
CA ASP A 130 6.12 -21.64 -6.11
C ASP A 130 5.38 -20.47 -5.48
N VAL A 131 6.14 -19.48 -5.04
CA VAL A 131 5.65 -18.24 -4.47
C VAL A 131 5.69 -17.17 -5.55
N PHE A 132 4.56 -16.52 -5.77
CA PHE A 132 4.39 -15.38 -6.67
C PHE A 132 4.03 -14.14 -5.87
N THR A 133 4.51 -12.98 -6.32
CA THR A 133 4.21 -11.67 -5.73
C THR A 133 3.38 -10.83 -6.70
N PHE A 134 2.43 -10.08 -6.19
CA PHE A 134 1.64 -9.15 -6.99
C PHE A 134 1.53 -7.79 -6.30
N PHE A 135 1.20 -6.78 -7.11
CA PHE A 135 0.90 -5.44 -6.63
C PHE A 135 -0.37 -4.94 -7.33
N LEU A 136 -1.37 -4.51 -6.55
CA LEU A 136 -2.57 -3.86 -7.02
C LEU A 136 -2.43 -2.36 -6.75
N PRO A 137 -2.26 -1.51 -7.77
CA PRO A 137 -2.21 -0.07 -7.56
C PRO A 137 -3.56 0.41 -7.05
N VAL A 138 -3.57 1.11 -5.92
CA VAL A 138 -4.77 1.78 -5.40
C VAL A 138 -4.43 3.25 -5.18
N PRO A 139 -4.70 4.12 -6.16
CA PRO A 139 -4.46 5.55 -6.01
C PRO A 139 -5.21 6.13 -4.79
N PRO A 140 -4.64 7.12 -4.08
CA PRO A 140 -5.27 7.74 -2.91
C PRO A 140 -6.67 8.29 -3.18
N PHE A 141 -6.91 8.84 -4.37
CA PHE A 141 -8.24 9.34 -4.75
C PHE A 141 -9.28 8.20 -4.83
N LEU A 142 -8.87 6.97 -5.15
CA LEU A 142 -9.77 5.80 -5.11
C LEU A 142 -10.06 5.37 -3.68
N LEU A 143 -9.15 5.57 -2.72
CA LEU A 143 -9.42 5.27 -1.30
C LEU A 143 -10.52 6.16 -0.72
N GLN A 144 -10.65 7.39 -1.23
CA GLN A 144 -11.71 8.32 -0.84
C GLN A 144 -13.07 7.97 -1.47
N LEU A 145 -13.07 7.47 -2.71
CA LEU A 145 -14.29 7.17 -3.47
C LEU A 145 -14.78 5.72 -3.27
N CYS A 146 -13.87 4.79 -3.04
CA CYS A 146 -14.12 3.37 -2.96
C CYS A 146 -13.82 2.88 -1.55
N SER A 147 -14.86 2.46 -0.84
CA SER A 147 -14.73 1.90 0.51
C SER A 147 -14.21 0.46 0.48
N VAL A 148 -14.25 -0.24 -0.65
CA VAL A 148 -13.98 -1.68 -0.72
C VAL A 148 -13.19 -2.06 -1.98
N VAL A 149 -12.15 -2.87 -1.79
CA VAL A 149 -11.42 -3.56 -2.87
C VAL A 149 -11.70 -5.06 -2.77
N GLN A 150 -12.06 -5.69 -3.88
CA GLN A 150 -12.23 -7.14 -3.94
C GLN A 150 -11.31 -7.76 -4.99
N PHE A 151 -10.74 -8.92 -4.69
CA PHE A 151 -9.91 -9.65 -5.64
C PHE A 151 -9.97 -11.17 -5.50
N ALA A 152 -9.49 -11.86 -6.53
CA ALA A 152 -9.30 -13.31 -6.58
C ALA A 152 -8.02 -13.65 -7.34
N ALA A 153 -7.33 -14.72 -6.94
CA ALA A 153 -6.14 -15.21 -7.62
C ALA A 153 -6.51 -16.26 -8.67
N ARG A 154 -5.86 -16.18 -9.83
CA ARG A 154 -5.99 -17.13 -10.94
C ARG A 154 -4.64 -17.75 -11.24
N TYR A 155 -4.63 -19.07 -11.40
CA TYR A 155 -3.46 -19.84 -11.78
C TYR A 155 -3.78 -20.69 -13.01
N ARG A 156 -3.04 -20.49 -14.10
CA ARG A 156 -3.09 -21.33 -15.30
C ARG A 156 -1.82 -22.12 -15.47
N VAL A 157 -1.97 -23.42 -15.73
CA VAL A 157 -0.88 -24.36 -15.93
C VAL A 157 -1.39 -25.57 -16.73
N ASN A 158 -0.59 -26.06 -17.68
CA ASN A 158 -0.94 -27.22 -18.52
C ASN A 158 -2.34 -27.13 -19.18
N GLY A 159 -2.78 -25.93 -19.58
CA GLY A 159 -4.11 -25.71 -20.17
C GLY A 159 -5.28 -25.71 -19.18
N TRP A 160 -5.04 -25.93 -17.88
CA TRP A 160 -6.03 -25.84 -16.82
C TRP A 160 -6.02 -24.47 -16.16
N GLU A 161 -7.16 -24.07 -15.61
CA GLU A 161 -7.34 -22.82 -14.87
C GLU A 161 -7.90 -23.11 -13.47
N TYR A 162 -7.23 -22.58 -12.46
CA TYR A 162 -7.59 -22.70 -11.06
C TYR A 162 -7.81 -21.33 -10.44
N TRP A 163 -8.74 -21.25 -9.49
CA TRP A 163 -9.13 -20.01 -8.84
C TRP A 163 -9.08 -20.14 -7.33
N ASP A 164 -8.45 -19.15 -6.69
CA ASP A 164 -8.67 -18.87 -5.28
C ASP A 164 -9.47 -17.58 -5.14
N ASN A 165 -10.78 -17.76 -4.95
CA ASN A 165 -11.75 -16.70 -4.69
C ASN A 165 -12.24 -16.75 -3.24
N ASN A 166 -11.42 -17.23 -2.31
CA ASN A 166 -11.78 -17.32 -0.89
C ASN A 166 -13.12 -18.05 -0.65
N ARG A 167 -13.29 -19.23 -1.26
CA ARG A 167 -14.52 -20.05 -1.19
C ARG A 167 -15.79 -19.29 -1.61
N GLY A 168 -15.69 -18.51 -2.68
CA GLY A 168 -16.79 -17.73 -3.25
C GLY A 168 -17.06 -16.38 -2.56
N LYS A 169 -16.33 -16.03 -1.49
CA LYS A 169 -16.47 -14.72 -0.81
C LYS A 169 -15.62 -13.62 -1.44
N ASN A 170 -14.62 -14.00 -2.22
CA ASN A 170 -13.48 -13.17 -2.66
C ASN A 170 -12.65 -12.63 -1.48
N TYR A 171 -11.46 -12.16 -1.79
CA TYR A 171 -10.64 -11.43 -0.83
C TYR A 171 -11.06 -9.97 -0.83
N THR A 172 -11.54 -9.48 0.32
CA THR A 172 -12.12 -8.15 0.47
C THR A 172 -11.29 -7.34 1.46
N LEU A 173 -10.92 -6.12 1.07
CA LEU A 173 -10.33 -5.13 1.98
C LEU A 173 -11.21 -3.89 2.01
N THR A 174 -11.45 -3.37 3.22
CA THR A 174 -12.24 -2.17 3.44
C THR A 174 -11.35 -1.01 3.87
N CYS A 175 -11.61 0.17 3.31
CA CYS A 175 -10.94 1.41 3.69
C CYS A 175 -11.38 1.80 5.12
N ARG A 176 -10.42 1.91 6.03
CA ARG A 176 -10.64 2.32 7.42
C ARG A 176 -9.89 3.60 7.70
N THR A 177 -10.58 4.52 8.35
CA THR A 177 -10.02 5.80 8.78
C THR A 177 -9.56 5.69 10.21
N HIS A 178 -8.28 5.99 10.46
CA HIS A 178 -7.67 5.95 11.78
C HIS A 178 -7.28 7.37 12.19
N PRO A 179 -7.75 7.88 13.35
CA PRO A 179 -7.29 9.16 13.88
C PRO A 179 -5.86 9.00 14.38
N LEU A 180 -4.94 9.75 13.81
CA LEU A 180 -3.61 9.98 14.35
C LEU A 180 -3.69 11.14 15.33
N LYS A 181 -3.36 10.84 16.58
CA LYS A 181 -3.08 11.87 17.58
C LYS A 181 -1.59 12.17 17.50
N MET A 182 -1.24 13.40 17.16
CA MET A 182 0.15 13.84 17.25
C MET A 182 0.58 13.80 18.73
N PRO A 183 1.72 13.17 19.07
CA PRO A 183 2.30 13.33 20.39
C PRO A 183 2.59 14.81 20.64
N ARG A 184 2.17 15.33 21.80
CA ARG A 184 2.35 16.75 22.17
C ARG A 184 3.82 17.22 22.14
N GLU A 185 4.78 16.29 22.19
CA GLU A 185 6.22 16.55 22.08
C GLU A 185 6.67 17.13 20.72
N CYS A 186 5.84 17.01 19.66
CA CYS A 186 6.09 17.66 18.37
C CYS A 186 5.86 19.17 18.39
N GLU A 187 5.15 19.72 19.39
CA GLU A 187 4.93 21.18 19.49
C GLU A 187 6.18 21.92 20.02
N GLU A 188 7.08 21.23 20.74
CA GLU A 188 8.28 21.84 21.34
C GLU A 188 9.59 21.52 20.61
N SER A 189 9.55 20.63 19.62
CA SER A 189 10.76 20.14 18.93
C SER A 189 11.14 21.03 17.74
N TRP A 190 11.91 22.08 17.98
CA TRP A 190 12.60 22.83 16.92
C TRP A 190 13.80 22.03 16.43
N ILE A 191 13.69 21.41 15.25
CA ILE A 191 14.85 20.86 14.55
C ILE A 191 15.68 22.04 14.02
N HIS A 192 16.79 22.34 14.68
CA HIS A 192 17.81 23.23 14.16
C HIS A 192 18.71 22.43 13.22
N PHE A 193 18.69 22.76 11.92
CA PHE A 193 19.73 22.35 11.00
C PHE A 193 20.86 23.38 11.11
N ILE A 194 22.04 22.90 11.54
CA ILE A 194 23.30 23.66 11.50
C ILE A 194 23.85 23.67 10.07
#